data_AF-A0A953DWL7-F1
#
_entry.id   AF-A0A953DWL7-F1
#
_cell.length_a   1.000
_cell.length_b   1.000
_cell.length_c   1.000
_cell.angle_alpha   90.00
_cell.angle_beta   90.00
_cell.angle_gamma   90.00
#
_symmetry.space_group_name_H-M   'P 1'
#
loop_
_entity.id
_entity.type
_entity.pdbx_description
1 polymer ?
#
loop_
_entity_poly.entity_id
_entity_poly.type
_entity_poly.pdbx_seq_one_letter_code
_entity_poly.pdbx_strand_id
1 'polypeptide(L)'
;MTPEQRNLMRQRENLRREIIKRESEQALRESGLHLSPQERALFEARYIQERRKVERALRQQIEAERQKEIPTLIQELKKEFQLDQQGKGPKTGTAESPKPKK
;
A
#
# COMPACT_ATOMS: atom_id res chain seq x y z
N MET A 1 -13.19 -10.28 -13.44
CA MET A 1 -11.88 -9.81 -13.95
C MET A 1 -11.97 -9.66 -15.45
N THR A 2 -11.58 -8.51 -16.00
CA THR A 2 -11.49 -8.32 -17.45
C THR A 2 -10.21 -8.94 -18.02
N PRO A 3 -10.14 -9.22 -19.34
CA PRO A 3 -8.91 -9.69 -19.99
C PRO A 3 -7.71 -8.74 -19.78
N GLU A 4 -7.96 -7.44 -19.79
CA GLU A 4 -6.95 -6.41 -19.50
C GLU A 4 -6.44 -6.48 -18.06
N GLN A 5 -7.35 -6.62 -17.09
CA GLN A 5 -6.98 -6.83 -15.68
C GLN A 5 -6.12 -8.10 -15.51
N ARG A 6 -6.45 -9.17 -16.23
CA ARG A 6 -5.67 -10.42 -16.20
C ARG A 6 -4.27 -10.23 -16.79
N ASN A 7 -4.14 -9.50 -17.90
CA ASN A 7 -2.85 -9.19 -18.50
C ASN A 7 -1.98 -8.32 -17.59
N LEU A 8 -2.56 -7.30 -16.95
CA LEU A 8 -1.86 -6.45 -16.00
C LEU A 8 -1.35 -7.24 -14.79
N MET A 9 -2.18 -8.13 -14.23
CA MET A 9 -1.76 -9.01 -13.13
C MET A 9 -0.63 -9.94 -13.53
N ARG A 10 -0.68 -10.52 -14.74
CA ARG A 10 0.39 -11.37 -15.28
C ARG A 10 1.70 -10.60 -15.45
N GLN A 11 1.66 -9.39 -16.00
CA GLN A 11 2.85 -8.55 -16.14
C GLN A 11 3.47 -8.25 -14.78
N ARG A 12 2.65 -7.89 -13.80
CA ARG A 12 3.11 -7.63 -12.42
C ARG A 12 3.72 -8.87 -11.78
N GLU A 13 3.13 -10.04 -12.02
CA GLU A 13 3.67 -11.30 -11.53
C GLU A 13 5.02 -11.64 -12.18
N ASN A 14 5.13 -11.48 -13.49
CA ASN A 14 6.37 -11.72 -14.22
C ASN A 14 7.50 -10.80 -13.72
N LEU A 15 7.21 -9.50 -13.58
CA LEU A 15 8.18 -8.55 -13.03
C LEU A 15 8.62 -8.96 -11.61
N ARG A 16 7.67 -9.37 -10.76
CA ARG A 16 7.99 -9.85 -9.41
C ARG A 16 8.88 -11.08 -9.45
N ARG A 17 8.62 -12.05 -10.32
CA ARG A 17 9.44 -13.27 -10.47
C ARG A 17 10.86 -12.92 -10.90
N GLU A 18 11.02 -12.03 -11.86
CA GLU A 18 12.33 -11.56 -12.35
C GLU A 18 13.14 -10.88 -11.25
N ILE A 19 12.51 -10.00 -10.46
CA ILE A 19 13.18 -9.33 -9.33
C ILE A 19 13.67 -10.36 -8.32
N ILE A 20 12.81 -11.29 -7.92
CA ILE A 20 13.15 -12.32 -6.92
C ILE A 20 14.31 -13.20 -7.40
N LYS A 21 14.33 -13.54 -8.70
CA LYS A 21 15.41 -14.33 -9.28
C LYS A 21 16.75 -13.58 -9.25
N ARG A 22 16.75 -12.29 -9.59
CA ARG A 22 17.96 -11.47 -9.52
C ARG A 22 18.47 -11.32 -8.09
N GLU A 23 17.55 -11.14 -7.14
CA GLU A 23 17.88 -11.06 -5.71
C GLU A 23 18.46 -12.39 -5.19
N SER A 24 17.91 -13.54 -5.58
CA SER A 24 18.43 -14.85 -5.18
C SER A 24 19.82 -15.14 -5.77
N GLU A 25 20.04 -14.77 -7.04
CA GLU A 25 21.35 -14.84 -7.69
C GLU A 25 22.37 -13.93 -7.02
N GLN A 26 21.97 -12.71 -6.64
CA GLN A 26 22.82 -11.77 -5.91
C GLN A 26 23.18 -12.32 -4.53
N ALA A 27 22.18 -12.80 -3.77
CA ALA A 27 22.40 -13.39 -2.46
C ALA A 27 23.35 -14.61 -2.53
N LEU A 28 23.25 -15.42 -3.58
CA LEU A 28 24.17 -16.53 -3.81
C LEU A 28 25.61 -16.02 -4.04
N ARG A 29 25.80 -14.98 -4.86
CA ARG A 29 27.13 -14.38 -5.08
C ARG A 29 27.71 -13.80 -3.79
N GLU A 30 26.90 -13.07 -3.03
CA GLU A 30 27.29 -12.47 -1.74
C GLU A 30 27.61 -13.52 -0.68
N SER A 31 26.96 -14.68 -0.72
CA SER A 31 27.25 -15.78 0.20
C SER A 31 28.63 -16.43 -0.02
N GLY A 32 29.27 -16.20 -1.18
CA GLY A 32 30.54 -16.83 -1.55
C GLY A 32 30.45 -18.34 -1.80
N LEU A 33 29.25 -18.92 -1.84
CA LEU A 33 29.06 -20.35 -2.02
C LEU A 33 29.27 -20.78 -3.47
N HIS A 34 30.11 -21.79 -3.67
CA HIS A 34 30.27 -22.47 -4.95
C HIS A 34 29.37 -23.69 -5.03
N LEU A 35 28.12 -23.47 -5.46
CA LEU A 35 27.10 -24.51 -5.55
C LEU A 35 26.98 -25.12 -6.95
N SER A 36 26.74 -26.43 -7.01
CA SER A 36 26.33 -27.15 -8.22
C SER A 36 24.95 -26.67 -8.71
N PRO A 37 24.55 -26.95 -9.97
CA PRO A 37 23.24 -26.51 -10.48
C PRO A 37 22.05 -26.95 -9.63
N GLN A 38 22.10 -28.16 -9.06
CA GLN A 38 21.03 -28.69 -8.21
C GLN A 38 20.98 -27.98 -6.85
N GLU A 39 22.14 -27.73 -6.24
CA GLU A 39 22.23 -26.99 -4.97
C GLU A 39 21.82 -25.51 -5.15
N ARG A 40 22.11 -24.91 -6.30
CA ARG A 40 21.63 -23.55 -6.63
C ARG A 40 20.11 -23.48 -6.66
N ALA A 41 19.45 -24.46 -7.27
CA ALA A 41 17.98 -24.52 -7.29
C ALA A 41 17.40 -24.67 -5.88
N LEU A 42 18.04 -25.47 -5.02
CA LEU A 42 17.66 -25.61 -3.61
C LEU A 42 17.87 -24.31 -2.82
N PHE A 43 19.01 -23.64 -3.04
CA PHE A 43 19.31 -22.34 -2.45
C PHE A 43 18.26 -21.30 -2.85
N GLU A 44 17.97 -21.18 -4.14
CA GLU A 44 16.95 -20.26 -4.65
C GLU A 44 15.58 -20.54 -4.03
N ALA A 45 15.14 -21.80 -4.02
CA ALA A 45 13.87 -22.18 -3.41
C ALA A 45 13.80 -21.79 -1.93
N ARG A 46 14.89 -22.01 -1.19
CA ARG A 46 14.96 -21.66 0.23
C ARG A 46 14.99 -20.16 0.47
N TYR A 47 15.78 -19.43 -0.32
CA TYR A 47 15.84 -17.97 -0.28
C TYR A 47 14.46 -17.35 -0.48
N ILE A 48 13.71 -17.82 -1.48
CA ILE A 48 12.34 -17.35 -1.76
C ILE A 48 11.41 -17.61 -0.57
N GLN A 49 11.52 -18.78 0.05
CA GLN A 49 10.71 -19.14 1.20
C GLN A 49 10.98 -18.22 2.40
N GLU A 50 12.25 -17.98 2.73
CA GLU A 50 12.62 -17.13 3.87
C GLU A 50 12.28 -15.67 3.60
N ARG A 51 12.54 -15.17 2.39
CA ARG A 51 12.13 -13.82 1.95
C ARG A 51 10.64 -13.59 2.16
N ARG A 52 9.79 -14.56 1.79
CA ARG A 52 8.33 -14.47 2.01
C ARG A 52 7.96 -14.42 3.49
N LYS A 53 8.75 -14.98 4.40
CA LYS A 53 8.50 -14.85 5.84
C LYS A 53 8.84 -13.45 6.32
N VAL A 54 10.01 -12.94 5.92
CA VAL A 54 10.45 -11.57 6.22
C VAL A 54 9.44 -10.55 5.72
N GLU A 55 9.01 -10.64 4.45
CA GLU A 55 8.00 -9.73 3.88
C GLU A 55 6.66 -9.77 4.64
N ARG A 56 6.24 -10.95 5.10
CA ARG A 56 4.99 -11.09 5.87
C ARG A 56 5.11 -10.41 7.23
N ALA A 57 6.22 -10.62 7.93
CA ALA A 57 6.48 -9.98 9.21
C ALA A 57 6.56 -8.45 9.06
N LEU A 58 7.29 -7.95 8.06
CA LEU A 58 7.39 -6.52 7.76
C LEU A 58 6.02 -5.92 7.43
N ARG A 59 5.20 -6.59 6.62
CA ARG A 59 3.85 -6.12 6.32
C ARG A 59 2.99 -6.00 7.59
N GLN A 60 3.05 -6.99 8.48
CA GLN A 60 2.30 -6.95 9.73
C GLN A 60 2.77 -5.81 10.63
N GLN A 61 4.09 -5.60 10.73
CA GLN A 61 4.65 -4.49 11.50
C GLN A 61 4.24 -3.14 10.93
N ILE A 62 4.38 -2.94 9.61
CA ILE A 62 3.98 -1.69 8.94
C ILE A 62 2.47 -1.44 9.12
N GLU A 63 1.64 -2.48 9.01
CA GLU A 63 0.20 -2.34 9.22
C GLU A 63 -0.12 -1.95 10.67
N ALA A 64 0.56 -2.55 11.64
CA ALA A 64 0.39 -2.22 13.04
C ALA A 64 0.79 -0.77 13.33
N GLU A 65 1.92 -0.29 12.79
CA GLU A 65 2.33 1.11 12.94
C GLU A 65 1.33 2.06 12.25
N ARG A 66 0.91 1.73 11.02
CA ARG A 66 -0.10 2.51 10.30
C ARG A 66 -1.38 2.65 11.12
N GLN A 67 -1.85 1.57 11.75
CA GLN A 67 -3.06 1.61 12.57
C GLN A 67 -2.94 2.55 13.78
N LYS A 68 -1.75 2.71 14.35
CA LYS A 68 -1.50 3.66 15.45
C LYS A 68 -1.54 5.11 14.97
N GLU A 69 -1.10 5.39 13.74
CA GLU A 69 -1.03 6.75 13.19
C GLU A 69 -2.35 7.25 12.60
N ILE A 70 -3.21 6.33 12.12
CA ILE A 70 -4.50 6.68 11.49
C ILE A 70 -5.38 7.61 12.35
N PRO A 71 -5.56 7.41 13.67
CA PRO A 71 -6.38 8.31 14.48
C PRO A 71 -5.87 9.75 14.50
N THR A 72 -4.55 9.94 14.57
CA THR A 72 -3.92 11.26 14.54
C THR A 72 -4.16 11.93 13.20
N LEU A 73 -3.94 11.19 12.09
CA LEU A 73 -4.26 11.65 10.75
C LEU A 73 -5.73 12.09 10.61
N ILE A 74 -6.67 11.30 11.15
CA ILE A 74 -8.10 11.66 11.14
C ILE A 74 -8.37 12.95 11.91
N GLN A 75 -7.69 13.19 13.04
CA GLN A 75 -7.86 14.42 13.81
C GLN A 75 -7.30 15.65 13.09
N GLU A 76 -6.16 15.51 12.43
CA GLU A 76 -5.56 16.57 11.61
C GLU A 76 -6.50 16.94 10.45
N LEU A 77 -6.99 15.94 9.72
CA LEU A 77 -7.97 16.15 8.65
C LEU A 77 -9.25 16.80 9.20
N LYS A 78 -9.76 16.37 10.36
CA LYS A 78 -10.95 17.02 10.96
C LYS A 78 -10.73 18.51 11.24
N LYS A 79 -9.54 18.92 11.70
CA LYS A 79 -9.23 20.33 11.96
C LYS A 79 -9.17 21.13 10.65
N GLU A 80 -8.47 20.59 9.65
CA GLU A 80 -8.32 21.22 8.33
C GLU A 80 -9.69 21.49 7.69
N PHE A 81 -10.56 20.47 7.64
CA PHE A 81 -11.87 20.59 7.00
C PHE A 81 -12.93 21.30 7.87
N GLN A 82 -12.74 21.45 9.18
CA GLN A 82 -13.62 22.27 10.03
C GLN A 82 -13.33 23.76 9.90
N LEU A 83 -12.08 24.16 9.68
CA LEU A 83 -11.71 25.55 9.42
C LEU A 83 -12.37 26.06 8.13
N ASP A 84 -12.39 25.24 7.08
CA ASP A 84 -13.09 25.53 5.83
C ASP A 84 -14.62 25.65 5.99
N GLN A 85 -15.20 24.99 6.99
CA GLN A 85 -16.63 25.05 7.29
C GLN A 85 -16.99 26.28 8.16
N GLN A 86 -16.10 26.75 9.04
CA GLN A 86 -16.35 27.97 9.83
C GLN A 86 -16.33 29.25 8.98
N GLY A 87 -15.63 29.25 7.84
CA GLY A 87 -15.76 30.29 6.81
C GLY A 87 -17.10 30.25 6.04
N LYS A 88 -17.87 29.16 6.18
CA LYS A 88 -19.21 28.96 5.60
C LYS A 88 -20.27 28.84 6.70
N GLY A 89 -20.20 29.68 7.74
CA GLY A 89 -21.34 29.89 8.62
C GLY A 89 -22.57 30.39 7.82
N PRO A 90 -23.80 29.98 8.17
CA PRO A 90 -24.98 30.37 7.44
C PRO A 90 -25.11 31.90 7.48
N LYS A 91 -25.16 32.55 6.32
CA LYS A 91 -25.77 33.86 6.23
C LYS A 91 -27.22 33.68 6.67
N THR A 92 -27.50 33.95 7.94
CA THR A 92 -28.81 34.31 8.46
C THR A 92 -29.19 35.65 7.82
N GLY A 93 -29.46 35.63 6.51
CA GLY A 93 -30.25 36.64 5.84
C GLY A 93 -31.69 36.17 5.96
N THR A 94 -32.42 36.83 6.84
CA THR A 94 -33.88 36.79 6.93
C THR A 94 -34.51 36.85 5.54
N ALA A 95 -34.93 35.70 5.01
CA ALA A 95 -35.82 35.64 3.88
C ALA A 95 -37.23 36.01 4.38
N GLU A 96 -37.49 37.31 4.35
CA GLU A 96 -38.81 37.88 4.58
C GLU A 96 -39.76 37.36 3.49
N SER A 97 -40.71 36.52 3.90
CA SER A 97 -41.81 36.06 3.05
C SER A 97 -42.69 37.25 2.63
N PRO A 98 -42.90 37.53 1.33
CA PRO A 98 -44.01 38.39 0.93
C PRO A 98 -45.27 37.54 0.83
N LYS A 99 -46.20 37.77 1.77
CA LYS A 99 -47.61 37.35 1.64
C LYS A 99 -48.22 38.05 0.42
N PRO A 100 -48.97 37.35 -0.46
CA PRO A 100 -49.77 38.02 -1.48
C PRO A 100 -51.02 38.60 -0.81
N LYS A 101 -51.23 39.91 -0.93
CA LYS A 101 -52.49 40.56 -0.57
C LYS A 101 -53.30 40.81 -1.84
N LYS A 102 -54.59 40.43 -1.71
CA LYS A 102 -55.72 40.60 -2.63
C LYS A 102 -55.70 41.85 -3.49
#